data_AF-A0A2B7ZZW7-F1
#
_entry.id   AF-A0A2B7ZZW7-F1
#
_cell.length_a   1.000
_cell.length_b   1.000
_cell.length_c   1.000
_cell.angle_alpha   90.00
_cell.angle_beta   90.00
_cell.angle_gamma   90.00
#
_symmetry.space_group_name_H-M   'P 1'
#
loop_
_entity.id
_entity.type
_entity.pdbx_description
1 polymer ?
#
loop_
_entity_poly.entity_id
_entity_poly.type
_entity_poly.pdbx_seq_one_letter_code
_entity_poly.pdbx_strand_id
1 'polypeptide(L)'
;MAFDGCLNFFAGPTDPNFKAPLNFYNVHYNFSHIVSTSGGNKNDMKEALALISNGFDLAGIITHVGGLDAVIPATLNLPSIHGGKK
;
A
#
# COMPACT_ATOMS: atom_id res chain seq x y z
N MET A 1 0.25 18.27 8.80
CA MET A 1 -0.97 17.44 8.97
C MET A 1 -2.08 18.36 9.43
N ALA A 2 -3.33 18.08 9.10
CA ALA A 2 -4.46 18.81 9.71
C ALA A 2 -4.49 18.55 11.22
N PHE A 3 -5.25 19.36 11.96
CA PHE A 3 -5.57 19.08 13.37
C PHE A 3 -6.22 17.70 13.49
N ASP A 4 -5.82 16.91 14.49
CA ASP A 4 -6.25 15.51 14.67
C ASP A 4 -5.92 14.59 13.48
N GLY A 5 -4.82 14.88 12.79
CA GLY A 5 -4.37 14.10 11.64
C GLY A 5 -3.66 12.80 12.02
N CYS A 6 -3.78 11.78 11.17
CA CYS A 6 -3.05 10.52 11.29
C CYS A 6 -2.04 10.33 10.13
N LEU A 7 -0.77 10.12 10.47
CA LEU A 7 0.27 9.69 9.55
C LEU A 7 0.29 8.15 9.54
N ASN A 8 -0.23 7.57 8.45
CA ASN A 8 -0.18 6.13 8.23
C ASN A 8 1.06 5.79 7.40
N PHE A 9 1.95 4.99 7.97
CA PHE A 9 3.18 4.56 7.33
C PHE A 9 3.04 3.09 6.88
N PHE A 10 2.73 2.89 5.59
CA PHE A 10 2.40 1.57 5.01
C PHE A 10 3.52 0.97 4.15
N ALA A 11 4.41 1.81 3.61
CA ALA A 11 5.54 1.39 2.79
C ALA A 11 6.83 1.55 3.60
N GLY A 12 7.41 0.44 4.04
CA GLY A 12 8.68 0.45 4.74
C GLY A 12 9.80 1.03 3.86
N PRO A 13 10.67 1.91 4.39
CA PRO A 13 11.79 2.45 3.64
C PRO A 13 12.77 1.31 3.33
N THR A 14 13.42 1.38 2.17
CA THR A 14 14.46 0.41 1.79
C THR A 14 15.79 0.67 2.50
N ASP A 15 16.00 1.88 3.02
CA ASP A 15 17.17 2.25 3.81
C ASP A 15 16.88 2.07 5.32
N PRO A 16 17.55 1.14 6.02
CA PRO A 16 17.36 0.92 7.46
C PRO A 16 17.84 2.10 8.33
N ASN A 17 18.60 3.05 7.75
CA ASN A 17 19.06 4.25 8.46
C ASN A 17 18.12 5.44 8.30
N PHE A 18 17.06 5.30 7.50
CA PHE A 18 16.08 6.36 7.31
C PHE A 18 15.40 6.71 8.65
N LYS A 19 15.64 7.94 9.13
CA LYS A 19 15.06 8.47 10.37
C LYS A 19 14.78 9.96 10.24
N ALA A 20 13.74 10.41 10.94
CA ALA A 20 13.36 11.80 11.05
C ALA A 20 13.08 12.15 12.52
N PRO A 21 13.37 13.38 12.98
CA PRO A 21 13.03 13.81 14.34
C PRO A 21 11.50 13.88 14.51
N LEU A 22 11.01 13.42 15.66
CA LEU A 22 9.59 13.44 16.01
C LEU A 22 9.34 14.34 17.23
N ASN A 23 8.34 15.22 17.12
CA ASN A 23 7.91 16.05 18.24
C ASN A 23 6.80 15.35 19.05
N PHE A 24 7.18 14.73 20.18
CA PHE A 24 6.25 14.03 21.07
C PHE A 24 5.25 14.94 21.78
N TYR A 25 5.55 16.24 21.93
CA TYR A 25 4.56 17.20 22.43
C TYR A 25 3.35 17.23 21.50
N ASN A 26 3.56 17.23 20.19
CA ASN A 26 2.47 17.24 19.23
C ASN A 26 1.68 15.94 19.23
N VAL A 27 2.35 14.81 19.44
CA VAL A 27 1.69 13.50 19.56
C VAL A 27 0.77 13.46 20.79
N HIS A 28 1.24 14.00 21.91
CA HIS A 28 0.52 13.91 23.17
C HIS A 28 -0.53 15.01 23.37
N TYR A 29 -0.22 16.25 23.01
CA TYR A 29 -1.05 17.42 23.31
C TYR A 29 -1.76 18.03 22.09
N ASN A 30 -1.20 17.86 20.88
CA ASN A 30 -1.78 18.42 19.65
C ASN A 30 -2.42 17.34 18.77
N PHE A 31 -2.77 16.19 19.35
CA PHE A 31 -3.53 15.12 18.69
C PHE A 31 -2.95 14.70 17.33
N SER A 32 -1.62 14.59 17.25
CA SER A 32 -0.98 14.03 16.06
C SER A 32 -0.84 12.52 16.22
N HIS A 33 -1.41 11.75 15.29
CA HIS A 33 -1.37 10.29 15.34
C HIS A 33 -0.32 9.76 14.36
N ILE A 34 0.45 8.77 14.78
CA ILE A 34 1.41 8.07 13.92
C ILE A 34 1.14 6.58 14.09
N VAL A 35 0.85 5.91 12.97
CA VAL A 35 0.54 4.49 12.92
C VAL A 35 1.39 3.86 11.84
N SER A 36 2.09 2.79 12.20
CA SER A 36 2.80 1.93 11.25
C SER A 36 2.08 0.59 11.20
N THR A 37 1.80 0.12 9.99
CA THR A 37 1.18 -1.18 9.77
C THR A 37 2.07 -2.03 8.88
N SER A 38 2.05 -3.35 9.11
CA SER A 38 2.77 -4.31 8.28
C SER A 38 1.84 -5.45 7.91
N GLY A 39 1.51 -5.54 6.62
CA GLY A 39 0.65 -6.58 6.07
C GLY A 39 -0.84 -6.37 6.36
N GLY A 40 -1.63 -7.36 5.94
CA GLY A 40 -3.06 -7.44 6.20
C GLY A 40 -3.42 -8.80 6.80
N ASN A 41 -4.58 -8.88 7.43
CA ASN A 41 -5.13 -10.08 8.05
C ASN A 41 -6.35 -10.60 7.26
N LYS A 42 -6.92 -11.72 7.72
CA LYS A 42 -8.07 -12.36 7.07
C LYS A 42 -9.33 -11.48 7.00
N ASN A 43 -9.51 -10.54 7.94
CA ASN A 43 -10.64 -9.62 7.92
C ASN A 43 -10.47 -8.56 6.83
N ASP A 44 -9.25 -8.04 6.65
CA ASP A 44 -8.96 -7.06 5.59
C ASP A 44 -9.27 -7.64 4.20
N MET A 45 -8.97 -8.93 3.99
CA MET A 45 -9.35 -9.65 2.76
C MET A 45 -10.87 -9.78 2.58
N LYS A 46 -11.62 -10.05 3.66
CA LYS A 46 -13.09 -10.12 3.60
C LYS A 46 -13.69 -8.77 3.27
N GLU A 47 -13.16 -7.70 3.85
CA GLU A 47 -13.58 -6.33 3.58
C GLU A 47 -13.29 -5.94 2.12
N ALA A 48 -12.08 -6.24 1.63
CA ALA A 48 -11.73 -6.01 0.22
C ALA A 48 -12.69 -6.72 -0.74
N LEU A 49 -13.00 -8.01 -0.49
CA LEU A 49 -13.96 -8.76 -1.31
C LEU A 49 -15.36 -8.15 -1.25
N ALA A 50 -15.81 -7.67 -0.08
CA ALA A 50 -17.10 -7.01 0.05
C ALA A 50 -17.15 -5.69 -0.75
N LEU A 51 -16.09 -4.88 -0.70
CA LEU A 51 -15.99 -3.64 -1.48
C LEU A 51 -16.02 -3.91 -2.99
N ILE A 52 -15.25 -4.90 -3.45
CA ILE A 52 -15.24 -5.34 -4.86
C ILE A 52 -16.64 -5.81 -5.29
N SER A 53 -17.29 -6.65 -4.48
CA SER A 53 -18.63 -7.15 -4.77
C SER A 53 -19.69 -6.04 -4.80
N ASN A 54 -19.46 -4.94 -4.07
CA ASN A 54 -20.35 -3.77 -4.03
C ASN A 54 -20.05 -2.74 -5.14
N GLY A 55 -19.23 -3.09 -6.14
CA GLY A 55 -19.02 -2.26 -7.32
C GLY A 55 -17.72 -1.45 -7.34
N PHE A 56 -16.75 -1.77 -6.48
CA PHE A 56 -15.39 -1.25 -6.65
C PHE A 56 -14.73 -1.89 -7.88
N ASP A 57 -14.42 -1.08 -8.90
CA ASP A 57 -13.84 -1.54 -10.16
C ASP A 57 -12.33 -1.81 -10.05
N LEU A 58 -11.93 -3.05 -10.36
CA LEU A 58 -10.54 -3.50 -10.37
C LEU A 58 -9.87 -3.35 -11.74
N ALA A 59 -10.59 -2.97 -12.80
CA ALA A 59 -10.02 -2.84 -14.14
C ALA A 59 -8.85 -1.84 -14.17
N GLY A 60 -8.88 -0.82 -13.31
CA GLY A 60 -7.79 0.16 -13.19
C GLY A 60 -6.51 -0.33 -12.50
N ILE A 61 -6.51 -1.53 -11.89
CA ILE A 61 -5.33 -2.11 -11.21
C ILE A 61 -4.75 -3.34 -11.93
N ILE A 62 -5.52 -4.00 -12.80
CA ILE A 62 -5.06 -5.15 -13.59
C ILE A 62 -4.60 -4.64 -14.96
N THR A 63 -3.34 -4.89 -15.30
CA THR A 63 -2.72 -4.31 -16.51
C THR A 63 -2.51 -5.35 -17.61
N HIS A 64 -2.36 -6.62 -17.23
CA HIS A 64 -2.11 -7.75 -18.13
C HIS A 64 -2.83 -8.99 -17.58
N VAL A 65 -3.35 -9.84 -18.46
CA VAL A 65 -3.89 -11.17 -18.14
C VAL A 65 -3.16 -12.19 -19.00
N GLY A 66 -2.55 -13.19 -18.36
CA GLY A 66 -1.75 -14.22 -19.04
C GLY A 66 -1.96 -15.60 -18.41
N GLY A 67 -1.63 -16.64 -19.17
CA GLY A 67 -1.63 -18.02 -18.69
C GLY A 67 -0.42 -18.37 -17.82
N LEU A 68 -0.34 -19.61 -17.35
CA LEU A 68 0.80 -20.10 -16.57
C LEU A 68 2.13 -20.06 -17.34
N ASP A 69 2.06 -20.18 -18.66
CA ASP A 69 3.19 -20.04 -19.59
C ASP A 69 3.79 -18.61 -19.61
N ALA A 70 3.00 -17.59 -19.26
CA ALA A 70 3.46 -16.21 -19.17
C ALA A 70 4.30 -15.93 -17.91
N VAL A 71 4.30 -16.81 -16.90
CA VAL A 71 4.98 -16.59 -15.61
C VAL A 71 6.49 -16.40 -15.77
N ILE A 72 7.15 -17.29 -16.53
CA ILE A 72 8.60 -17.23 -16.75
C ILE A 72 9.00 -15.91 -17.43
N PRO A 73 8.47 -15.56 -18.62
CA PRO A 73 8.86 -14.33 -19.30
C PRO A 73 8.44 -13.08 -18.52
N ALA A 74 7.30 -13.09 -17.82
CA ALA A 74 6.86 -11.96 -17.01
C ALA A 74 7.80 -11.69 -15.83
N THR A 75 8.29 -12.75 -15.18
CA THR A 75 9.20 -12.64 -14.03
C THR A 75 10.58 -12.15 -14.46
N LEU A 76 11.13 -12.70 -15.54
CA LEU A 76 12.46 -12.34 -16.04
C LEU A 76 12.52 -10.91 -16.62
N ASN A 77 11.41 -10.43 -17.18
CA ASN A 77 11.36 -9.15 -17.89
C ASN A 77 10.52 -8.08 -17.17
N LEU A 78 10.21 -8.27 -15.87
CA LEU A 78 9.34 -7.36 -15.13
C LEU A 78 9.69 -5.87 -15.28
N PRO A 79 10.98 -5.43 -15.27
CA PRO A 79 11.31 -4.01 -15.43
C PRO A 79 10.93 -3.40 -16.80
N SER A 80 10.84 -4.22 -17.86
CA SER A 80 10.49 -3.79 -19.21
C SER A 80 9.01 -3.96 -19.55
N ILE A 81 8.25 -4.69 -18.72
CA ILE A 81 6.80 -4.81 -18.85
C ILE A 81 6.15 -3.56 -18.25
N HIS A 82 5.53 -2.76 -19.11
CA HIS A 82 4.93 -1.49 -18.71
C HIS A 82 3.54 -1.73 -18.12
N GLY A 83 3.31 -1.40 -16.85
CA GLY A 83 1.98 -1.43 -16.25
C GLY A 83 1.12 -0.23 -16.66
N GLY A 84 -0.17 -0.26 -16.28
CA GLY A 84 -1.13 0.83 -16.47
C GLY A 84 -0.87 2.09 -15.63
N LYS A 85 0.12 2.05 -14.72
CA LYS A 85 0.66 3.24 -14.04
C LYS A 85 2.15 3.39 -14.36
N LYS A 86 2.43 3.90 -15.56
CA LYS A 86 3.62 4.69 -15.89
C LYS A 86 3.13 5.95 -16.60
#